data_AF-A0A2I2KL36-F1
#
_entry.id   AF-A0A2I2KL36-F1
#
_cell.length_a   1.000
_cell.length_b   1.000
_cell.length_c   1.000
_cell.angle_alpha   90.00
_cell.angle_beta   90.00
_cell.angle_gamma   90.00
#
_symmetry.space_group_name_H-M   'P 1'
#
loop_
_entity.id
_entity.type
_entity.pdbx_description
1 polymer ?
#
loop_
_entity_poly.entity_id
_entity_poly.type
_entity_poly.pdbx_seq_one_letter_code
_entity_poly.pdbx_strand_id
1 'polypeptide(L)'
;MVRHPRSTRPDATDRPAVVVAGLLLAAGAGRRMGQPKALVKIDGETLAARGVRLLADGGCRPIVVVGGAAADQVAATIQPSESCTLSDLSGQLVCFGSDGPMDVLLARAEDWTEGIGASLRTGLATLAEAVEAVEAVVVTLVDQPGLTSAAVRRLVLAATPGGGHEHRLALTATYHGQPGHPVLLRRPAWAAVAALARGDVGARAWLRAHPGEVGQIPCDDLGTPADVDTPADLRVAADRDRRRGVRQDRGMELTVIDNPDRHRYEARTPDGEVAGFVQYQRRPDRIVLVHTEVRPEFEGQGVASTLAAGTLDDVRAHGLAVVPQCPYIRAYIERHPAYADLLADGERPPAG
;
A
#
# COMPACT_ATOMS: atom_id res chain seq x y z
N MET A 1 36.13 9.58 -44.06
CA MET A 1 36.08 9.58 -42.59
C MET A 1 34.63 9.34 -42.18
N VAL A 2 34.26 8.07 -41.93
CA VAL A 2 32.86 7.66 -41.69
C VAL A 2 32.51 7.92 -40.22
N ARG A 3 31.56 8.81 -39.96
CA ARG A 3 31.03 9.05 -38.60
C ARG A 3 30.16 7.86 -38.20
N HIS A 4 30.55 7.14 -37.16
CA HIS A 4 29.70 6.14 -36.51
C HIS A 4 28.62 6.85 -35.66
N PRO A 5 27.35 6.42 -35.71
CA PRO A 5 26.34 6.91 -34.78
C PRO A 5 26.66 6.37 -33.38
N ARG A 6 26.71 7.26 -32.39
CA ARG A 6 26.85 6.90 -30.97
C ARG A 6 25.59 6.16 -30.54
N SER A 7 25.76 4.92 -30.11
CA SER A 7 24.76 4.16 -29.35
C SER A 7 24.46 4.91 -28.06
N THR A 8 23.26 5.45 -27.94
CA THR A 8 22.70 5.95 -26.68
C THR A 8 22.22 4.76 -25.88
N ARG A 9 22.96 4.40 -24.82
CA ARG A 9 22.39 3.61 -23.72
C ARG A 9 21.30 4.47 -23.06
N PRO A 10 20.10 3.95 -22.78
CA PRO A 10 19.10 4.69 -22.04
C PRO A 10 19.62 5.01 -20.63
N ASP A 11 19.37 6.25 -20.20
CA ASP A 11 19.72 6.77 -18.88
C ASP A 11 18.98 5.99 -17.79
N ALA A 12 19.67 5.68 -16.69
CA ALA A 12 19.15 4.81 -15.63
C ALA A 12 18.06 5.46 -14.76
N THR A 13 17.70 6.71 -15.06
CA THR A 13 16.80 7.59 -14.31
C THR A 13 15.36 7.59 -14.82
N ASP A 14 15.07 6.95 -15.96
CA ASP A 14 13.76 6.98 -16.63
C ASP A 14 12.95 5.68 -16.50
N ARG A 15 13.30 4.84 -15.49
CA ARG A 15 12.51 3.64 -15.24
C ARG A 15 11.24 4.06 -14.49
N PRO A 16 10.03 3.79 -15.02
CA PRO A 16 8.80 4.13 -14.32
C PRO A 16 8.82 3.50 -12.92
N ALA A 17 8.24 4.22 -11.94
CA ALA A 17 8.06 3.70 -10.59
C ALA A 17 7.39 2.32 -10.66
N VAL A 18 7.92 1.34 -9.92
CA VAL A 18 7.41 -0.04 -9.91
C VAL A 18 5.90 -0.01 -9.70
N VAL A 19 5.13 -0.39 -10.73
CA VAL A 19 3.67 -0.46 -10.62
C VAL A 19 3.33 -1.72 -9.85
N VAL A 20 2.83 -1.54 -8.62
CA VAL A 20 2.47 -2.64 -7.72
C VAL A 20 0.95 -2.75 -7.66
N ALA A 21 0.41 -3.87 -8.15
CA ALA A 21 -1.01 -4.17 -8.03
C ALA A 21 -1.37 -4.72 -6.64
N GLY A 22 -2.64 -4.66 -6.28
CA GLY A 22 -3.20 -5.33 -5.12
C GLY A 22 -3.97 -6.57 -5.57
N LEU A 23 -3.92 -7.64 -4.79
CA LEU A 23 -4.69 -8.86 -5.03
C LEU A 23 -5.37 -9.32 -3.73
N LEU A 24 -6.69 -9.14 -3.68
CA LEU A 24 -7.53 -9.57 -2.57
C LEU A 24 -8.18 -10.91 -2.88
N LEU A 25 -7.82 -11.95 -2.13
CA LEU A 25 -8.43 -13.27 -2.25
C LEU A 25 -9.70 -13.35 -1.39
N ALA A 26 -10.87 -13.37 -2.02
CA ALA A 26 -12.18 -13.26 -1.38
C ALA A 26 -13.20 -14.33 -1.83
N ALA A 27 -12.72 -15.45 -2.40
CA ALA A 27 -13.59 -16.41 -3.09
C ALA A 27 -14.32 -17.42 -2.18
N GLY A 28 -13.90 -17.55 -0.92
CA GLY A 28 -14.35 -18.61 -0.03
C GLY A 28 -15.79 -18.46 0.48
N ALA A 29 -16.50 -19.59 0.62
CA ALA A 29 -17.88 -19.64 1.13
C ALA A 29 -18.04 -19.39 2.65
N GLY A 30 -16.94 -19.36 3.42
CA GLY A 30 -17.00 -19.06 4.86
C GLY A 30 -17.82 -20.06 5.69
N ARG A 31 -17.69 -21.37 5.44
CA ARG A 31 -18.54 -22.42 6.05
C ARG A 31 -18.68 -22.31 7.58
N ARG A 32 -17.58 -22.07 8.31
CA ARG A 32 -17.59 -21.90 9.78
C ARG A 32 -18.23 -20.59 10.25
N MET A 33 -18.23 -19.60 9.37
CA MET A 33 -18.84 -18.29 9.61
C MET A 33 -20.34 -18.29 9.32
N GLY A 34 -20.85 -19.30 8.60
CA GLY A 34 -22.25 -19.41 8.17
C GLY A 34 -22.61 -18.53 6.97
N GLN A 35 -21.68 -17.72 6.47
CA GLN A 35 -21.82 -16.85 5.31
C GLN A 35 -20.44 -16.55 4.69
N PRO A 36 -20.36 -16.11 3.42
CA PRO A 36 -19.12 -15.68 2.81
C PRO A 36 -18.45 -14.57 3.63
N LYS A 37 -17.21 -14.81 4.08
CA LYS A 37 -16.48 -13.88 4.96
C LYS A 37 -16.32 -12.49 4.33
N ALA A 38 -16.17 -12.44 3.02
CA ALA A 38 -16.07 -11.21 2.25
C ALA A 38 -17.24 -10.23 2.49
N LEU A 39 -18.44 -10.74 2.80
CA LEU A 39 -19.65 -9.94 3.05
C LEU A 39 -19.87 -9.61 4.54
N VAL A 40 -19.09 -10.22 5.43
CA VAL A 40 -19.16 -9.94 6.87
C VAL A 40 -18.73 -8.49 7.12
N LYS A 41 -19.37 -7.83 8.08
CA LYS A 41 -19.12 -6.42 8.40
C LYS A 41 -18.42 -6.23 9.75
N ILE A 42 -17.48 -5.28 9.78
CA ILE A 42 -16.95 -4.68 11.01
C ILE A 42 -17.23 -3.19 10.92
N ASP A 43 -17.90 -2.65 11.94
CA ASP A 43 -18.30 -1.23 12.02
C ASP A 43 -19.03 -0.72 10.75
N GLY A 44 -19.88 -1.56 10.16
CA GLY A 44 -20.73 -1.22 9.00
C GLY A 44 -20.09 -1.46 7.63
N GLU A 45 -18.76 -1.62 7.55
CA GLU A 45 -18.00 -1.86 6.32
C GLU A 45 -17.74 -3.37 6.12
N THR A 46 -17.85 -3.87 4.88
CA THR A 46 -17.58 -5.28 4.58
C THR A 46 -16.08 -5.59 4.63
N LEU A 47 -15.72 -6.85 4.95
CA LEU A 47 -14.33 -7.28 4.89
C LEU A 47 -13.72 -7.15 3.48
N ALA A 48 -14.52 -7.32 2.43
CA ALA A 48 -14.09 -7.07 1.05
C ALA A 48 -13.73 -5.60 0.81
N ALA A 49 -14.63 -4.67 1.15
CA ALA A 49 -14.37 -3.23 1.01
C ALA A 49 -13.15 -2.79 1.82
N ARG A 50 -13.02 -3.29 3.06
CA ARG A 50 -11.84 -3.08 3.90
C ARG A 50 -10.55 -3.56 3.23
N GLY A 51 -10.57 -4.75 2.63
CA GLY A 51 -9.41 -5.30 1.93
C GLY A 51 -9.01 -4.49 0.70
N VAL A 52 -9.98 -3.93 -0.04
CA VAL A 52 -9.72 -3.03 -1.16
C VAL A 52 -9.07 -1.74 -0.66
N ARG A 53 -9.64 -1.09 0.35
CA ARG A 53 -9.09 0.13 0.95
C ARG A 53 -7.70 -0.10 1.55
N LEU A 54 -7.49 -1.21 2.25
CA LEU A 54 -6.19 -1.66 2.76
C LEU A 54 -5.10 -1.65 1.69
N LEU A 55 -5.39 -2.23 0.52
CA LEU A 55 -4.46 -2.30 -0.60
C LEU A 55 -4.27 -0.93 -1.26
N ALA A 56 -5.35 -0.18 -1.45
CA ALA A 56 -5.35 1.16 -2.05
C ALA A 56 -4.47 2.13 -1.24
N ASP A 57 -4.77 2.29 0.05
CA ASP A 57 -4.03 3.15 0.99
C ASP A 57 -2.57 2.70 1.15
N GLY A 58 -2.34 1.39 0.97
CA GLY A 58 -1.03 0.76 0.92
C GLY A 58 -0.20 1.09 -0.32
N GLY A 59 -0.80 1.78 -1.30
CA GLY A 59 -0.14 2.18 -2.55
C GLY A 59 -0.28 1.16 -3.68
N CYS A 60 -1.24 0.25 -3.62
CA CYS A 60 -1.46 -0.71 -4.69
C CYS A 60 -2.42 -0.17 -5.76
N ARG A 61 -2.04 -0.26 -7.03
CA ARG A 61 -2.89 0.01 -8.20
C ARG A 61 -2.41 -0.78 -9.44
N PRO A 62 -3.31 -1.42 -10.23
CA PRO A 62 -4.75 -1.64 -9.97
C PRO A 62 -4.96 -2.60 -8.78
N ILE A 63 -6.21 -2.81 -8.37
CA ILE A 63 -6.59 -3.81 -7.36
C ILE A 63 -7.46 -4.89 -8.00
N VAL A 64 -7.02 -6.14 -7.95
CA VAL A 64 -7.84 -7.29 -8.33
C VAL A 64 -8.50 -7.88 -7.09
N VAL A 65 -9.81 -8.05 -7.11
CA VAL A 65 -10.55 -8.82 -6.11
C VAL A 65 -11.05 -10.10 -6.74
N VAL A 66 -10.64 -11.24 -6.17
CA VAL A 66 -11.05 -12.56 -6.65
C VAL A 66 -12.25 -13.03 -5.85
N GLY A 67 -13.41 -13.04 -6.48
CA GLY A 67 -14.66 -13.61 -5.97
C GLY A 67 -14.80 -15.10 -6.34
N GLY A 68 -15.74 -15.76 -5.66
CA GLY A 68 -16.08 -17.17 -5.87
C GLY A 68 -17.52 -17.40 -5.46
N ALA A 69 -17.73 -18.05 -4.32
CA ALA A 69 -19.06 -18.44 -3.82
C ALA A 69 -20.12 -17.32 -3.76
N ALA A 70 -19.69 -16.06 -3.65
CA ALA A 70 -20.56 -14.89 -3.64
C ALA A 70 -19.97 -13.72 -4.45
N ALA A 71 -19.40 -14.02 -5.62
CA ALA A 71 -18.71 -13.03 -6.45
C ALA A 71 -19.59 -11.81 -6.80
N ASP A 72 -20.84 -12.02 -7.17
CA ASP A 72 -21.79 -10.93 -7.49
C ASP A 72 -22.07 -10.02 -6.29
N GLN A 73 -22.28 -10.63 -5.12
CA GLN A 73 -22.53 -9.88 -3.90
C GLN A 73 -21.28 -9.10 -3.47
N VAL A 74 -20.09 -9.68 -3.60
CA VAL A 74 -18.82 -9.00 -3.29
C VAL A 74 -18.61 -7.82 -4.24
N ALA A 75 -18.87 -8.01 -5.54
CA ALA A 75 -18.81 -6.94 -6.53
C ALA A 75 -19.72 -5.76 -6.14
N ALA A 76 -20.95 -6.05 -5.70
CA ALA A 76 -21.91 -5.03 -5.28
C ALA A 76 -21.48 -4.23 -4.03
N THR A 77 -20.61 -4.80 -3.19
CA THR A 77 -20.13 -4.13 -1.96
C THR A 77 -18.95 -3.21 -2.17
N ILE A 78 -18.20 -3.36 -3.26
CA ILE A 78 -17.01 -2.56 -3.57
C ILE A 78 -17.46 -1.29 -4.29
N GLN A 79 -18.37 -0.54 -3.65
CA GLN A 79 -19.25 0.45 -4.26
C GLN A 79 -18.60 1.19 -5.43
N PRO A 80 -19.15 1.07 -6.64
CA PRO A 80 -18.79 1.99 -7.68
C PRO A 80 -19.14 3.42 -7.24
N SER A 81 -18.21 4.36 -7.42
CA SER A 81 -18.61 5.76 -7.46
C SER A 81 -19.67 5.94 -8.57
N GLU A 82 -20.46 7.00 -8.53
CA GLU A 82 -21.49 7.28 -9.57
C GLU A 82 -20.91 7.36 -11.01
N SER A 83 -19.59 7.37 -11.15
CA SER A 83 -18.84 7.39 -12.41
C SER A 83 -18.21 6.04 -12.82
N CYS A 84 -18.40 4.94 -12.07
CA CYS A 84 -17.90 3.64 -12.53
C CYS A 84 -18.72 3.13 -13.72
N THR A 85 -18.04 2.89 -14.84
CA THR A 85 -18.62 2.12 -15.94
C THR A 85 -18.18 0.67 -15.82
N LEU A 86 -19.13 -0.24 -15.58
CA LEU A 86 -18.91 -1.67 -15.69
C LEU A 86 -18.60 -1.99 -17.16
N SER A 87 -17.33 -2.16 -17.52
CA SER A 87 -16.96 -2.69 -18.83
C SER A 87 -16.75 -4.20 -18.72
N ASP A 88 -17.56 -4.96 -19.45
CA ASP A 88 -17.39 -6.40 -19.63
C ASP A 88 -16.20 -6.64 -20.57
N LEU A 89 -15.01 -6.75 -20.00
CA LEU A 89 -13.88 -7.37 -20.70
C LEU A 89 -14.00 -8.87 -20.43
N SER A 90 -14.74 -9.58 -21.30
CA SER A 90 -14.76 -11.05 -21.34
C SER A 90 -15.06 -11.75 -19.99
N GLY A 91 -16.02 -11.26 -19.21
CA GLY A 91 -16.42 -11.80 -17.91
C GLY A 91 -15.78 -11.14 -16.69
N GLN A 92 -14.97 -10.09 -16.89
CA GLN A 92 -14.35 -9.30 -15.83
C GLN A 92 -15.07 -7.96 -15.67
N LEU A 93 -15.32 -7.56 -14.42
CA LEU A 93 -16.02 -6.32 -14.10
C LEU A 93 -14.99 -5.27 -13.65
N VAL A 94 -14.96 -4.11 -14.30
CA VAL A 94 -14.05 -3.00 -13.97
C VAL A 94 -14.83 -1.87 -13.30
N CYS A 95 -14.35 -1.38 -12.16
CA CYS A 95 -14.91 -0.23 -11.43
C CYS A 95 -13.86 0.90 -11.38
N PHE A 96 -14.30 2.15 -11.59
CA PHE A 96 -13.49 3.38 -11.54
C PHE A 96 -14.00 4.38 -10.47
N GLY A 97 -13.24 4.60 -9.40
CA GLY A 97 -13.59 5.56 -8.33
C GLY A 97 -13.68 7.03 -8.79
N SER A 98 -14.42 7.87 -8.04
CA SER A 98 -14.70 9.28 -8.38
C SER A 98 -13.59 10.26 -8.02
N ASP A 99 -12.64 9.88 -7.17
CA ASP A 99 -11.57 10.75 -6.68
C ASP A 99 -10.22 10.52 -7.41
N GLY A 100 -10.27 9.92 -8.61
CA GLY A 100 -9.11 9.48 -9.39
C GLY A 100 -9.14 7.97 -9.64
N PRO A 101 -8.24 7.43 -10.51
CA PRO A 101 -8.36 6.08 -11.06
C PRO A 101 -8.06 5.01 -10.01
N MET A 102 -9.04 4.68 -9.18
CA MET A 102 -9.09 3.40 -8.50
C MET A 102 -9.55 2.35 -9.51
N ASP A 103 -8.60 1.71 -10.20
CA ASP A 103 -8.88 0.62 -11.12
C ASP A 103 -9.09 -0.67 -10.32
N VAL A 104 -10.34 -0.94 -9.92
CA VAL A 104 -10.69 -2.22 -9.30
C VAL A 104 -11.16 -3.18 -10.38
N LEU A 105 -10.49 -4.33 -10.47
CA LEU A 105 -10.80 -5.43 -11.37
C LEU A 105 -11.41 -6.58 -10.56
N LEU A 106 -12.56 -7.08 -10.99
CA LEU A 106 -13.21 -8.22 -10.36
C LEU A 106 -12.98 -9.47 -11.20
N ALA A 107 -12.37 -10.47 -10.57
CA ALA A 107 -12.12 -11.77 -11.17
C ALA A 107 -12.96 -12.86 -10.48
N ARG A 108 -13.40 -13.87 -11.24
CA ARG A 108 -14.16 -15.01 -10.71
C ARG A 108 -13.32 -16.28 -10.79
N ALA A 109 -13.08 -16.89 -9.63
CA ALA A 109 -12.53 -18.23 -9.55
C ALA A 109 -13.68 -19.24 -9.62
N GLU A 110 -13.99 -19.76 -10.82
CA GLU A 110 -15.04 -20.77 -11.02
C GLU A 110 -14.75 -22.06 -10.22
N ASP A 111 -13.47 -22.41 -10.09
CA ASP A 111 -12.94 -23.55 -9.35
C ASP A 111 -12.62 -23.22 -7.87
N TRP A 112 -13.23 -22.17 -7.29
CA TRP A 112 -12.94 -21.72 -5.91
C TRP A 112 -13.06 -22.83 -4.84
N THR A 113 -13.84 -23.88 -5.10
CA THR A 113 -13.98 -25.03 -4.19
C THR A 113 -12.70 -25.84 -4.02
N GLU A 114 -11.74 -25.73 -4.94
CA GLU A 114 -10.40 -26.31 -4.81
C GLU A 114 -9.67 -25.71 -3.60
N GLY A 115 -9.91 -24.42 -3.31
CA GLY A 115 -9.29 -23.70 -2.20
C GLY A 115 -8.55 -22.45 -2.67
N ILE A 116 -7.68 -21.94 -1.80
CA ILE A 116 -6.94 -20.68 -2.04
C ILE A 116 -6.07 -20.73 -3.31
N GLY A 117 -5.60 -21.92 -3.72
CA GLY A 117 -4.78 -22.09 -4.91
C GLY A 117 -5.50 -21.62 -6.18
N ALA A 118 -6.76 -22.02 -6.36
CA ALA A 118 -7.61 -21.59 -7.48
C ALA A 118 -7.77 -20.06 -7.51
N SER A 119 -8.01 -19.44 -6.35
CA SER A 119 -8.17 -17.99 -6.24
C SER A 119 -6.89 -17.24 -6.59
N LEU A 120 -5.74 -17.70 -6.10
CA LEU A 120 -4.44 -17.09 -6.39
C LEU A 120 -4.10 -17.20 -7.89
N ARG A 121 -4.30 -18.38 -8.51
CA ARG A 121 -4.06 -18.56 -9.94
C ARG A 121 -4.92 -17.62 -10.78
N THR A 122 -6.22 -17.54 -10.45
CA THR A 122 -7.16 -16.64 -11.12
C THR A 122 -6.70 -15.19 -11.04
N GLY A 123 -6.35 -14.70 -9.85
CA GLY A 123 -5.90 -13.32 -9.67
C GLY A 123 -4.60 -12.99 -10.41
N LEU A 124 -3.62 -13.91 -10.39
CA LEU A 124 -2.37 -13.75 -11.13
C LEU A 124 -2.58 -13.78 -12.65
N ALA A 125 -3.46 -14.64 -13.15
CA ALA A 125 -3.82 -14.67 -14.56
C ALA A 125 -4.51 -13.38 -15.01
N THR A 126 -5.48 -12.89 -14.24
CA THR A 126 -6.15 -11.60 -14.51
C THR A 126 -5.13 -10.45 -14.59
N LEU A 127 -4.19 -10.35 -13.65
CA LEU A 127 -3.16 -9.31 -13.71
C LEU A 127 -2.24 -9.46 -14.92
N ALA A 128 -1.85 -10.69 -15.25
CA ALA A 128 -0.94 -10.95 -16.36
C ALA A 128 -1.56 -10.57 -17.72
N GLU A 129 -2.88 -10.71 -17.86
CA GLU A 129 -3.64 -10.42 -19.07
C GLU A 129 -4.10 -8.96 -19.15
N ALA A 130 -4.59 -8.40 -18.04
CA ALA A 130 -5.29 -7.10 -18.05
C ALA A 130 -4.33 -5.90 -18.04
N VAL A 131 -3.15 -6.00 -17.38
CA VAL A 131 -2.30 -4.82 -17.15
C VAL A 131 -0.81 -5.13 -17.31
N GLU A 132 -0.28 -4.92 -18.52
CA GLU A 132 1.11 -5.21 -18.87
C GLU A 132 2.14 -4.45 -18.02
N ALA A 133 1.80 -3.24 -17.56
CA ALA A 133 2.68 -2.39 -16.77
C ALA A 133 2.92 -2.87 -15.33
N VAL A 134 2.13 -3.81 -14.80
CA VAL A 134 2.26 -4.28 -13.41
C VAL A 134 3.53 -5.11 -13.25
N GLU A 135 4.45 -4.64 -12.40
CA GLU A 135 5.74 -5.30 -12.14
C GLU A 135 5.72 -6.20 -10.90
N ALA A 136 4.78 -5.96 -9.97
CA ALA A 136 4.59 -6.77 -8.79
C ALA A 136 3.14 -6.72 -8.29
N VAL A 137 2.77 -7.65 -7.41
CA VAL A 137 1.46 -7.69 -6.77
C VAL A 137 1.61 -7.92 -5.27
N VAL A 138 0.85 -7.21 -4.45
CA VAL A 138 0.66 -7.52 -3.03
C VAL A 138 -0.60 -8.37 -2.86
N VAL A 139 -0.42 -9.58 -2.34
CA VAL A 139 -1.49 -10.54 -2.06
C VAL A 139 -1.92 -10.41 -0.59
N THR A 140 -3.22 -10.32 -0.35
CA THR A 140 -3.86 -10.35 0.97
C THR A 140 -5.09 -11.24 0.98
N LEU A 141 -5.48 -11.72 2.16
CA LEU A 141 -6.71 -12.50 2.36
C LEU A 141 -7.81 -11.60 2.94
N VAL A 142 -9.06 -11.85 2.52
CA VAL A 142 -10.21 -11.06 2.98
C VAL A 142 -10.51 -11.25 4.47
N ASP A 143 -10.08 -12.36 5.07
CA ASP A 143 -10.39 -12.73 6.44
C ASP A 143 -9.34 -12.30 7.47
N GLN A 144 -8.42 -11.41 7.09
CA GLN A 144 -7.38 -10.88 7.98
C GLN A 144 -7.58 -9.38 8.29
N PRO A 145 -8.66 -8.98 8.98
CA PRO A 145 -8.99 -7.58 9.25
C PRO A 145 -7.99 -6.86 10.17
N GLY A 146 -7.04 -7.59 10.78
CA GLY A 146 -5.96 -7.01 11.58
C GLY A 146 -4.75 -6.50 10.77
N LEU A 147 -4.73 -6.75 9.45
CA LEU A 147 -3.74 -6.19 8.53
C LEU A 147 -3.97 -4.70 8.33
N THR A 148 -2.90 -3.96 8.04
CA THR A 148 -2.95 -2.50 7.89
C THR A 148 -2.29 -2.03 6.62
N SER A 149 -2.75 -0.87 6.13
CA SER A 149 -2.22 -0.25 4.90
C SER A 149 -0.76 0.14 5.08
N ALA A 150 -0.35 0.47 6.30
CA ALA A 150 1.05 0.67 6.66
C ALA A 150 1.91 -0.59 6.41
N ALA A 151 1.40 -1.80 6.70
CA ALA A 151 2.14 -3.04 6.44
C ALA A 151 2.27 -3.29 4.93
N VAL A 152 1.19 -3.05 4.16
CA VAL A 152 1.23 -3.11 2.69
C VAL A 152 2.24 -2.11 2.14
N ARG A 153 2.15 -0.84 2.55
CA ARG A 153 3.06 0.23 2.13
C ARG A 153 4.51 -0.08 2.44
N ARG A 154 4.81 -0.69 3.59
CA ARG A 154 6.17 -1.11 3.96
C ARG A 154 6.74 -2.13 2.97
N LEU A 155 5.95 -3.11 2.53
CA LEU A 155 6.37 -4.05 1.50
C LEU A 155 6.55 -3.37 0.13
N VAL A 156 5.63 -2.48 -0.25
CA VAL A 156 5.71 -1.72 -1.51
C VAL A 156 7.01 -0.90 -1.55
N LEU A 157 7.30 -0.13 -0.51
CA LEU A 157 8.52 0.66 -0.40
C LEU A 157 9.79 -0.21 -0.35
N ALA A 158 9.76 -1.37 0.30
CA ALA A 158 10.90 -2.28 0.30
C ALA A 158 11.21 -2.86 -1.10
N ALA A 159 10.20 -2.93 -1.96
CA ALA A 159 10.32 -3.41 -3.34
C ALA A 159 10.72 -2.32 -4.35
N THR A 160 10.69 -1.03 -4.00
CA THR A 160 11.17 0.01 -4.93
C THR A 160 12.69 0.00 -5.03
N PRO A 161 13.28 0.56 -6.11
CA PRO A 161 14.72 0.84 -6.15
C PRO A 161 15.15 1.64 -4.91
N GLY A 162 16.25 1.25 -4.29
CA GLY A 162 16.73 1.79 -3.01
C GLY A 162 16.02 1.22 -1.77
N GLY A 163 14.97 0.40 -1.92
CA GLY A 163 14.16 -0.15 -0.82
C GLY A 163 14.81 -1.31 -0.05
N GLY A 164 16.04 -1.69 -0.38
CA GLY A 164 16.78 -2.76 0.28
C GLY A 164 16.40 -4.19 -0.15
N HIS A 165 15.27 -4.36 -0.85
CA HIS A 165 14.82 -5.66 -1.37
C HIS A 165 14.44 -5.63 -2.86
N GLU A 166 14.94 -4.66 -3.61
CA GLU A 166 14.64 -4.47 -5.04
C GLU A 166 14.92 -5.72 -5.90
N HIS A 167 15.95 -6.51 -5.58
CA HIS A 167 16.32 -7.72 -6.33
C HIS A 167 15.58 -9.00 -5.90
N ARG A 168 14.81 -8.97 -4.81
CA ARG A 168 14.06 -10.15 -4.35
C ARG A 168 12.86 -10.38 -5.26
N LEU A 169 12.56 -11.65 -5.55
CA LEU A 169 11.41 -12.02 -6.39
C LEU A 169 10.10 -12.05 -5.59
N ALA A 170 10.18 -12.18 -4.27
CA ALA A 170 9.04 -12.02 -3.38
C ALA A 170 9.44 -11.38 -2.05
N LEU A 171 8.49 -10.74 -1.38
CA LEU A 171 8.61 -10.26 0.00
C LEU A 171 7.47 -10.85 0.84
N THR A 172 7.77 -11.27 2.05
CA THR A 172 6.76 -11.70 3.02
C THR A 172 6.82 -10.79 4.23
N ALA A 173 5.65 -10.30 4.67
CA ALA A 173 5.56 -9.73 6.00
C ALA A 173 5.89 -10.81 7.04
N THR A 174 6.53 -10.40 8.14
CA THR A 174 6.76 -11.27 9.29
C THR A 174 6.23 -10.64 10.57
N TYR A 175 5.64 -11.47 11.42
CA TYR A 175 5.14 -11.10 12.74
C TYR A 175 5.73 -12.06 13.76
N HIS A 176 6.54 -11.55 14.66
CA HIS A 176 7.33 -12.30 15.63
C HIS A 176 8.17 -13.40 14.96
N GLY A 177 8.79 -13.04 13.83
CA GLY A 177 9.59 -13.94 13.00
C GLY A 177 8.79 -14.95 12.16
N GLN A 178 7.46 -14.98 12.28
CA GLN A 178 6.62 -15.89 11.50
C GLN A 178 6.15 -15.22 10.21
N PRO A 179 6.36 -15.83 9.02
CA PRO A 179 5.84 -15.32 7.77
C PRO A 179 4.31 -15.27 7.74
N GLY A 180 3.75 -14.20 7.17
CA GLY A 180 2.33 -14.03 6.95
C GLY A 180 2.06 -13.04 5.81
N HIS A 181 0.78 -12.71 5.59
CA HIS A 181 0.39 -11.66 4.67
C HIS A 181 0.63 -10.26 5.30
N PRO A 182 0.76 -9.19 4.49
CA PRO A 182 0.80 -9.20 3.03
C PRO A 182 2.02 -9.93 2.44
N VAL A 183 1.87 -10.47 1.23
CA VAL A 183 2.97 -11.07 0.46
C VAL A 183 3.09 -10.34 -0.87
N LEU A 184 4.26 -9.79 -1.18
CA LEU A 184 4.56 -9.19 -2.48
C LEU A 184 5.20 -10.23 -3.39
N LEU A 185 4.70 -10.36 -4.62
CA LEU A 185 5.25 -11.24 -5.66
C LEU A 185 5.58 -10.40 -6.89
N ARG A 186 6.83 -10.45 -7.36
CA ARG A 186 7.20 -9.82 -8.64
C ARG A 186 6.73 -10.65 -9.82
N ARG A 187 6.46 -9.98 -10.94
CA ARG A 187 5.98 -10.61 -12.18
C ARG A 187 6.76 -11.86 -12.61
N PRO A 188 8.11 -11.91 -12.56
CA PRO A 188 8.86 -13.11 -12.93
C PRO A 188 8.54 -14.35 -12.07
N ALA A 189 8.05 -14.18 -10.83
CA ALA A 189 7.68 -15.28 -9.96
C ALA A 189 6.28 -15.83 -10.21
N TRP A 190 5.38 -15.07 -10.86
CA TRP A 190 3.95 -15.38 -10.91
C TRP A 190 3.64 -16.75 -11.51
N ALA A 191 4.26 -17.09 -12.65
CA ALA A 191 4.04 -18.38 -13.31
C ALA A 191 4.48 -19.57 -12.43
N ALA A 192 5.65 -19.45 -11.78
CA ALA A 192 6.17 -20.49 -10.91
C ALA A 192 5.33 -20.64 -9.62
N VAL A 193 4.88 -19.52 -9.05
CA VAL A 193 3.95 -19.51 -7.91
C VAL A 193 2.62 -20.15 -8.30
N ALA A 194 2.03 -19.75 -9.42
CA ALA A 194 0.75 -20.27 -9.91
C ALA A 194 0.79 -21.78 -10.19
N ALA A 195 1.91 -22.30 -10.69
CA ALA A 195 2.09 -23.74 -10.93
C ALA A 195 2.00 -24.59 -9.65
N LEU A 196 2.49 -24.04 -8.52
CA LEU A 196 2.50 -24.71 -7.22
C LEU A 196 1.26 -24.42 -6.35
N ALA A 197 0.44 -23.44 -6.74
CA ALA A 197 -0.76 -23.05 -6.01
C ALA A 197 -1.90 -24.04 -6.30
N ARG A 198 -2.09 -25.05 -5.43
CA ARG A 198 -3.09 -26.11 -5.55
C ARG A 198 -3.81 -26.36 -4.23
N GLY A 199 -5.11 -26.61 -4.27
CA GLY A 199 -5.86 -26.89 -3.05
C GLY A 199 -5.83 -25.71 -2.07
N ASP A 200 -5.59 -26.01 -0.80
CA ASP A 200 -5.35 -25.04 0.28
C ASP A 200 -3.90 -24.48 0.31
N VAL A 201 -3.12 -24.72 -0.75
CA VAL A 201 -1.76 -24.19 -0.89
C VAL A 201 -1.77 -22.97 -1.82
N GLY A 202 -1.53 -21.79 -1.24
CA GLY A 202 -1.24 -20.56 -1.99
C GLY A 202 0.26 -20.43 -2.32
N ALA A 203 0.80 -19.21 -2.26
CA ALA A 203 2.21 -18.95 -2.58
C ALA A 203 3.23 -19.63 -1.64
N ARG A 204 2.79 -20.11 -0.46
CA ARG A 204 3.66 -20.65 0.60
C ARG A 204 4.63 -21.74 0.15
N ALA A 205 4.22 -22.61 -0.78
CA ALA A 205 5.08 -23.70 -1.27
C ALA A 205 6.27 -23.15 -2.06
N TRP A 206 6.00 -22.20 -2.96
CA TRP A 206 7.05 -21.52 -3.72
C TRP A 206 7.97 -20.71 -2.80
N LEU A 207 7.41 -19.92 -1.87
CA LEU A 207 8.20 -19.09 -0.94
C LEU A 207 9.19 -19.91 -0.10
N ARG A 208 8.76 -21.09 0.39
CA ARG A 208 9.63 -21.99 1.17
C ARG A 208 10.72 -22.65 0.34
N ALA A 209 10.46 -22.90 -0.94
CA ALA A 209 11.42 -23.51 -1.85
C ALA A 209 12.50 -22.52 -2.33
N HIS A 210 12.27 -21.20 -2.21
CA HIS A 210 13.16 -20.16 -2.74
C HIS A 210 13.62 -19.15 -1.65
N PRO A 211 14.18 -19.60 -0.51
CA PRO A 211 14.54 -18.69 0.59
C PRO A 211 15.60 -17.63 0.20
N GLY A 212 16.42 -17.91 -0.81
CA GLY A 212 17.39 -16.95 -1.37
C GLY A 212 16.75 -15.85 -2.22
N GLU A 213 15.51 -16.03 -2.65
CA GLU A 213 14.79 -15.07 -3.51
C GLU A 213 13.71 -14.30 -2.75
N VAL A 214 13.43 -14.70 -1.50
CA VAL A 214 12.38 -14.14 -0.65
C VAL A 214 12.99 -13.19 0.38
N GLY A 215 12.57 -11.93 0.38
CA GLY A 215 12.84 -10.97 1.46
C GLY A 215 11.82 -11.10 2.59
N GLN A 216 12.26 -10.91 3.84
CA GLN A 216 11.38 -10.85 5.00
C GLN A 216 11.29 -9.42 5.52
N ILE A 217 10.07 -8.93 5.72
CA ILE A 217 9.79 -7.55 6.14
C ILE A 217 9.09 -7.58 7.52
N PRO A 218 9.78 -7.20 8.61
CA PRO A 218 9.18 -7.12 9.94
C PRO A 218 8.01 -6.14 9.99
N CYS A 219 6.87 -6.60 10.52
CA CYS A 219 5.62 -5.85 10.63
C CYS A 219 4.98 -5.98 12.03
N ASP A 220 5.75 -6.40 13.03
CA ASP A 220 5.34 -6.57 14.43
C ASP A 220 4.61 -5.36 15.02
N ASP A 221 5.02 -4.16 14.61
CA ASP A 221 4.51 -2.86 15.05
C ASP A 221 3.24 -2.43 14.30
N LEU A 222 2.91 -3.08 13.18
CA LEU A 222 1.92 -2.57 12.24
C LEU A 222 0.58 -3.28 12.26
N GLY A 223 0.50 -4.51 12.77
CA GLY A 223 -0.66 -5.35 12.49
C GLY A 223 -0.64 -6.70 13.16
N THR A 224 -1.68 -7.47 12.86
CA THR A 224 -1.72 -8.91 13.16
C THR A 224 -2.30 -9.63 11.95
N PRO A 225 -1.68 -10.74 11.50
CA PRO A 225 -2.17 -11.51 10.36
C PRO A 225 -3.24 -12.54 10.78
N ALA A 226 -3.99 -12.25 11.87
CA ALA A 226 -4.94 -13.21 12.44
C ALA A 226 -6.19 -13.35 11.56
N ASP A 227 -6.54 -14.59 11.25
CA ASP A 227 -7.75 -14.92 10.48
C ASP A 227 -9.01 -14.79 11.35
N VAL A 228 -10.11 -14.37 10.72
CA VAL A 228 -11.46 -14.42 11.29
C VAL A 228 -12.20 -15.60 10.69
N ASP A 229 -12.31 -16.69 11.45
CA ASP A 229 -13.02 -17.92 11.03
C ASP A 229 -14.43 -18.03 11.61
N THR A 230 -14.66 -17.40 12.75
CA THR A 230 -15.87 -17.54 13.55
C THR A 230 -16.44 -16.18 13.98
N PRO A 231 -17.72 -16.12 14.44
CA PRO A 231 -18.27 -14.91 15.02
C PRO A 231 -17.51 -14.39 16.24
N ALA A 232 -16.82 -15.27 16.98
CA ALA A 232 -16.01 -14.87 18.13
C ALA A 232 -14.76 -14.11 17.69
N ASP A 233 -14.09 -14.60 16.65
CA ASP A 233 -12.91 -13.95 16.06
C ASP A 233 -13.28 -12.56 15.52
N LEU A 234 -14.48 -12.44 14.92
CA LEU A 234 -15.00 -11.16 14.43
C LEU A 234 -15.14 -10.11 15.55
N ARG A 235 -15.63 -10.52 16.73
CA ARG A 235 -15.74 -9.62 17.90
C ARG A 235 -14.36 -9.18 18.37
N VAL A 236 -13.39 -10.09 18.41
CA VAL A 236 -12.00 -9.78 18.78
C VAL A 236 -11.37 -8.82 17.75
N ALA A 237 -11.61 -9.03 16.46
CA ALA A 237 -11.15 -8.16 15.40
C ALA A 237 -11.76 -6.76 15.52
N ALA A 238 -13.07 -6.64 15.71
CA ALA A 238 -13.76 -5.37 15.91
C ALA A 238 -13.26 -4.63 17.16
N ASP A 239 -13.03 -5.33 18.28
CA ASP A 239 -12.48 -4.71 19.49
C ASP A 239 -11.05 -4.20 19.29
N ARG A 240 -10.20 -4.96 18.59
CA ARG A 240 -8.84 -4.54 18.25
C ARG A 240 -8.86 -3.35 17.31
N ASP A 241 -9.77 -3.35 16.35
CA ASP A 241 -9.90 -2.28 15.38
C ASP A 241 -10.42 -1.01 16.03
N ARG A 242 -11.40 -1.09 16.93
CA ARG A 242 -11.82 0.05 17.76
C ARG A 242 -10.69 0.56 18.65
N ARG A 243 -9.89 -0.31 19.25
CA ARG A 243 -8.72 0.11 20.07
C ARG A 243 -7.62 0.73 19.22
N ARG A 244 -7.41 0.24 17.99
CA ARG A 244 -6.49 0.80 17.02
C ARG A 244 -7.02 2.12 16.50
N GLY A 245 -8.30 2.19 16.17
CA GLY A 245 -9.10 3.37 15.92
C GLY A 245 -8.86 4.39 17.01
N VAL A 246 -9.14 4.12 18.28
CA VAL A 246 -8.83 5.04 19.40
C VAL A 246 -7.33 5.44 19.49
N ARG A 247 -6.39 4.60 19.04
CA ARG A 247 -4.96 4.96 18.93
C ARG A 247 -4.62 5.76 17.67
N GLN A 248 -5.35 5.56 16.57
CA GLN A 248 -5.25 6.23 15.28
C GLN A 248 -6.12 7.49 15.19
N ASP A 249 -7.15 7.62 16.03
CA ASP A 249 -8.11 8.71 16.22
C ASP A 249 -7.60 9.69 17.28
N ARG A 250 -6.56 9.27 18.03
CA ARG A 250 -5.52 10.18 18.51
C ARG A 250 -4.57 10.63 17.39
N GLY A 251 -4.77 10.22 16.15
CA GLY A 251 -4.16 10.76 14.95
C GLY A 251 -5.25 11.43 14.12
N MET A 252 -5.47 12.71 14.40
CA MET A 252 -6.44 13.51 13.67
C MET A 252 -6.27 13.36 12.15
N GLU A 253 -7.37 13.21 11.40
CA GLU A 253 -7.35 13.27 9.93
C GLU A 253 -6.89 14.68 9.53
N LEU A 254 -5.66 14.77 9.01
CA LEU A 254 -4.99 16.04 8.76
C LEU A 254 -4.53 16.10 7.31
N THR A 255 -4.92 17.17 6.62
CA THR A 255 -4.45 17.49 5.26
C THR A 255 -3.30 18.47 5.35
N VAL A 256 -2.17 18.17 4.70
CA VAL A 256 -1.03 19.10 4.61
C VAL A 256 -1.16 19.92 3.33
N ILE A 257 -1.16 21.26 3.46
CA ILE A 257 -1.35 22.19 2.34
C ILE A 257 -0.25 23.25 2.35
N ASP A 258 0.34 23.57 1.19
CA ASP A 258 1.24 24.73 1.04
C ASP A 258 0.45 26.03 1.15
N ASN A 259 0.88 26.93 2.04
CA ASN A 259 0.39 28.29 2.15
C ASN A 259 1.51 29.27 1.73
N PRO A 260 1.63 29.59 0.43
CA PRO A 260 2.72 30.41 -0.09
C PRO A 260 2.70 31.85 0.44
N ASP A 261 1.52 32.41 0.71
CA ASP A 261 1.35 33.75 1.27
C ASP A 261 1.94 33.86 2.68
N ARG A 262 1.98 32.75 3.42
CA ARG A 262 2.55 32.67 4.79
C ARG A 262 3.89 31.97 4.85
N HIS A 263 4.44 31.54 3.70
CA HIS A 263 5.67 30.79 3.58
C HIS A 263 5.74 29.58 4.53
N ARG A 264 4.68 28.78 4.56
CA ARG A 264 4.61 27.60 5.43
C ARG A 264 3.66 26.53 4.87
N TYR A 265 3.95 25.28 5.16
CA TYR A 265 2.98 24.18 5.04
C TYR A 265 2.13 24.12 6.30
N GLU A 266 0.84 23.85 6.16
CA GLU A 266 -0.12 23.78 7.26
C GLU A 266 -0.78 22.41 7.30
N ALA A 267 -0.80 21.76 8.47
CA ALA A 267 -1.64 20.59 8.71
C ALA A 267 -3.00 21.09 9.17
N ARG A 268 -4.03 20.78 8.40
CA ARG A 268 -5.39 21.25 8.62
C ARG A 268 -6.32 20.11 8.99
N THR A 269 -7.15 20.36 9.99
CA THR A 269 -8.23 19.47 10.41
C THR A 269 -9.33 19.43 9.33
N PRO A 270 -10.27 18.47 9.36
CA PRO A 270 -11.37 18.42 8.41
C PRO A 270 -12.25 19.68 8.48
N ASP A 271 -12.34 20.28 9.67
CA ASP A 271 -13.04 21.54 9.92
C ASP A 271 -12.24 22.79 9.48
N GLY A 272 -11.05 22.60 8.91
CA GLY A 272 -10.20 23.66 8.36
C GLY A 272 -9.30 24.37 9.35
N GLU A 273 -9.25 23.94 10.62
CA GLU A 273 -8.36 24.53 11.62
C GLU A 273 -6.91 24.13 11.37
N VAL A 274 -5.94 25.01 11.67
CA VAL A 274 -4.51 24.69 11.51
C VAL A 274 -3.99 24.01 12.78
N ALA A 275 -3.79 22.69 12.74
CA ALA A 275 -3.26 21.92 13.87
C ALA A 275 -1.74 22.13 14.08
N GLY A 276 -1.00 22.48 13.03
CA GLY A 276 0.42 22.81 13.10
C GLY A 276 0.95 23.26 11.74
N PHE A 277 2.21 23.66 11.68
CA PHE A 277 2.85 24.11 10.44
C PHE A 277 4.34 23.80 10.35
N VAL A 278 4.86 23.74 9.11
CA VAL A 278 6.30 23.78 8.81
C VAL A 278 6.58 25.07 8.07
N GLN A 279 7.30 25.99 8.71
CA GLN A 279 7.70 27.24 8.08
C GLN A 279 8.89 26.99 7.14
N TYR A 280 8.92 27.71 6.02
CA TYR A 280 9.96 27.57 5.02
C TYR A 280 10.48 28.90 4.47
N GLN A 281 11.63 28.84 3.80
CA GLN A 281 12.09 29.85 2.86
C GLN A 281 12.27 29.22 1.48
N ARG A 282 11.54 29.72 0.48
CA ARG A 282 11.62 29.19 -0.88
C ARG A 282 12.74 29.89 -1.67
N ARG A 283 13.44 29.11 -2.48
CA ARG A 283 14.43 29.55 -3.47
C ARG A 283 14.12 28.86 -4.81
N PRO A 284 14.72 29.28 -5.93
CA PRO A 284 14.39 28.73 -7.24
C PRO A 284 14.62 27.22 -7.38
N ASP A 285 15.63 26.67 -6.70
CA ASP A 285 16.07 25.27 -6.82
C ASP A 285 15.95 24.46 -5.52
N ARG A 286 15.57 25.12 -4.42
CA ARG A 286 15.58 24.52 -3.08
C ARG A 286 14.59 25.18 -2.15
N ILE A 287 14.26 24.48 -1.07
CA ILE A 287 13.44 24.96 0.03
C ILE A 287 14.17 24.73 1.36
N VAL A 288 14.20 25.77 2.18
CA VAL A 288 14.78 25.70 3.52
C VAL A 288 13.64 25.52 4.51
N LEU A 289 13.56 24.36 5.17
CA LEU A 289 12.54 24.07 6.18
C LEU A 289 13.07 24.51 7.54
N VAL A 290 12.55 25.63 8.06
CA VAL A 290 13.17 26.37 9.17
C VAL A 290 12.65 25.97 10.54
N HIS A 291 11.35 25.70 10.66
CA HIS A 291 10.72 25.43 11.95
C HIS A 291 9.47 24.59 11.78
N THR A 292 9.18 23.72 12.75
CA THR A 292 7.97 22.92 12.83
C THR A 292 7.30 23.21 14.17
N GLU A 293 6.04 23.59 14.13
CA GLU A 293 5.24 23.89 15.32
C GLU A 293 3.91 23.11 15.25
N VAL A 294 3.50 22.57 16.39
CA VAL A 294 2.19 21.94 16.57
C VAL A 294 1.49 22.73 17.67
N ARG A 295 0.21 23.10 17.48
CA ARG A 295 -0.53 23.80 18.53
C ARG A 295 -0.67 22.85 19.74
N PRO A 296 -0.59 23.36 20.99
CA PRO A 296 -0.62 22.53 22.20
C PRO A 296 -1.78 21.55 22.27
N GLU A 297 -2.97 21.95 21.80
CA GLU A 297 -4.17 21.11 21.78
C GLU A 297 -4.10 19.91 20.81
N PHE A 298 -3.11 19.86 19.90
CA PHE A 298 -2.84 18.74 18.99
C PHE A 298 -1.51 18.03 19.26
N GLU A 299 -0.80 18.39 20.34
CA GLU A 299 0.45 17.70 20.70
C GLU A 299 0.21 16.23 21.06
N GLY A 300 1.19 15.38 20.75
CA GLY A 300 1.10 13.93 20.98
C GLY A 300 0.16 13.18 20.03
N GLN A 301 -0.45 13.87 19.06
CA GLN A 301 -1.42 13.31 18.12
C GLN A 301 -0.84 13.00 16.73
N GLY A 302 0.48 12.89 16.61
CA GLY A 302 1.15 12.57 15.33
C GLY A 302 1.21 13.70 14.31
N VAL A 303 0.66 14.89 14.60
CA VAL A 303 0.60 16.06 13.70
C VAL A 303 1.97 16.43 13.11
N ALA A 304 3.02 16.45 13.94
CA ALA A 304 4.37 16.80 13.49
C ALA A 304 4.92 15.80 12.46
N SER A 305 4.62 14.51 12.64
CA SER A 305 5.05 13.46 11.70
C SER A 305 4.28 13.57 10.37
N THR A 306 2.97 13.84 10.43
CA THR A 306 2.13 14.07 9.25
C THR A 306 2.59 15.30 8.48
N LEU A 307 2.86 16.41 9.18
CA LEU A 307 3.43 17.63 8.62
C LEU A 307 4.75 17.37 7.89
N ALA A 308 5.68 16.65 8.53
CA ALA A 308 6.98 16.35 7.95
C ALA A 308 6.85 15.48 6.69
N ALA A 309 6.05 14.42 6.74
CA ALA A 309 5.79 13.56 5.57
C ALA A 309 5.19 14.35 4.41
N GLY A 310 4.04 15.01 4.64
CA GLY A 310 3.32 15.73 3.59
C GLY A 310 4.13 16.88 2.99
N THR A 311 4.91 17.58 3.82
CA THR A 311 5.83 18.62 3.33
C THR A 311 6.90 18.02 2.42
N LEU A 312 7.56 16.94 2.83
CA LEU A 312 8.65 16.34 2.04
C LEU A 312 8.13 15.68 0.75
N ASP A 313 6.95 15.08 0.79
CA ASP A 313 6.27 14.52 -0.39
C ASP A 313 5.93 15.63 -1.41
N ASP A 314 5.39 16.76 -0.96
CA ASP A 314 5.10 17.89 -1.84
C ASP A 314 6.38 18.50 -2.43
N VAL A 315 7.42 18.65 -1.61
CA VAL A 315 8.72 19.15 -2.07
C VAL A 315 9.33 18.25 -3.13
N ARG A 316 9.22 16.93 -2.96
CA ARG A 316 9.61 15.95 -3.98
C ARG A 316 8.81 16.12 -5.27
N ALA A 317 7.49 16.25 -5.17
CA ALA A 317 6.62 16.41 -6.34
C ALA A 317 6.98 17.67 -7.16
N HIS A 318 7.49 18.71 -6.49
CA HIS A 318 7.95 19.94 -7.11
C HIS A 318 9.43 19.94 -7.52
N GLY A 319 10.15 18.83 -7.34
CA GLY A 319 11.55 18.69 -7.75
C GLY A 319 12.52 19.64 -7.04
N LEU A 320 12.20 20.07 -5.81
CA LEU A 320 13.04 20.99 -5.04
C LEU A 320 13.96 20.23 -4.07
N ALA A 321 15.19 20.71 -3.90
CA ALA A 321 16.07 20.20 -2.85
C ALA A 321 15.69 20.77 -1.47
N VAL A 322 15.84 19.97 -0.41
CA VAL A 322 15.54 20.31 0.99
C VAL A 322 16.81 20.71 1.72
N VAL A 323 16.75 21.83 2.43
CA VAL A 323 17.72 22.20 3.47
C VAL A 323 16.99 22.12 4.83
N PRO A 324 17.21 21.06 5.64
CA PRO A 324 16.48 20.85 6.89
C PRO A 324 17.16 21.60 8.05
N GLN A 325 16.89 22.91 8.15
CA GLN A 325 17.36 23.71 9.30
C GLN A 325 16.58 23.37 10.57
N CYS A 326 15.31 22.99 10.44
CA CYS A 326 14.52 22.50 11.55
C CYS A 326 15.10 21.16 12.07
N PRO A 327 15.45 21.06 13.36
CA PRO A 327 16.00 19.82 13.93
C PRO A 327 14.98 18.67 13.89
N TYR A 328 13.69 18.97 13.98
CA TYR A 328 12.63 17.97 13.86
C TYR A 328 12.61 17.34 12.46
N ILE A 329 12.62 18.16 11.41
CA ILE A 329 12.65 17.68 10.01
C ILE A 329 13.93 16.91 9.73
N ARG A 330 15.09 17.39 10.21
CA ARG A 330 16.36 16.67 10.07
C ARG A 330 16.27 15.27 10.69
N ALA A 331 15.87 15.20 11.96
CA ALA A 331 15.72 13.93 12.67
C ALA A 331 14.62 13.05 12.05
N TYR A 332 13.60 13.65 11.42
CA TYR A 332 12.59 12.93 10.67
C TYR A 332 13.21 12.27 9.42
N ILE A 333 13.98 13.00 8.61
CA ILE A 333 14.67 12.48 7.42
C ILE A 333 15.67 11.38 7.82
N GLU A 334 16.40 11.53 8.93
CA GLU A 334 17.31 10.50 9.45
C GLU A 334 16.59 9.19 9.79
N ARG A 335 15.38 9.27 10.37
CA ARG A 335 14.54 8.10 10.68
C ARG A 335 13.80 7.55 9.45
N HIS A 336 13.71 8.34 8.37
CA HIS A 336 13.02 7.99 7.14
C HIS A 336 13.98 8.21 5.95
N PRO A 337 15.00 7.33 5.78
CA PRO A 337 16.06 7.52 4.78
C PRO A 337 15.55 7.63 3.34
N ALA A 338 14.31 7.22 3.08
CA ALA A 338 13.61 7.43 1.83
C ALA A 338 13.48 8.90 1.42
N TYR A 339 13.73 9.88 2.30
CA TYR A 339 13.76 11.32 1.98
C TYR A 339 15.19 11.91 1.90
N ALA A 340 16.23 11.10 2.10
CA ALA A 340 17.62 11.57 2.10
C ALA A 340 18.11 11.99 0.70
N ASP A 341 17.45 11.54 -0.35
CA ASP A 341 17.61 11.98 -1.73
C ASP A 341 17.26 13.46 -1.92
N LEU A 342 16.31 13.97 -1.14
CA LEU A 342 15.89 15.37 -1.21
C LEU A 342 16.92 16.33 -0.64
N LEU A 343 17.86 15.89 0.20
CA LEU A 343 18.83 16.77 0.86
C LEU A 343 19.71 17.49 -0.17
N ALA A 344 19.78 18.82 -0.06
CA ALA A 344 20.69 19.64 -0.85
C ALA A 344 22.16 19.27 -0.61
N ASP A 345 23.01 19.53 -1.60
CA ASP A 345 24.46 19.27 -1.50
C ASP A 345 25.07 19.95 -0.26
N GLY A 346 25.80 19.16 0.54
CA GLY A 346 26.41 19.59 1.81
C GLY A 346 25.57 19.30 3.06
N GLU A 347 24.29 18.92 2.91
CA GLU A 347 23.42 18.51 4.03
C GLU A 347 23.33 16.98 4.20
N ARG A 348 23.87 16.22 3.24
CA ARG A 348 23.92 14.76 3.30
C ARG A 348 25.03 14.33 4.28
N PRO A 349 24.75 13.44 5.26
CA PRO A 349 25.80 12.91 6.13
C PRO A 349 26.87 12.19 5.31
N PRO A 350 28.15 12.20 5.74
CA PRO A 350 29.22 11.52 5.02
C PRO A 350 28.86 10.03 4.88
N ALA A 351 29.07 9.49 3.67
CA ALA A 351 28.90 8.07 3.43
C ALA A 351 29.91 7.30 4.30
N GLY A 352 29.41 6.64 5.33
CA GLY A 352 30.15 5.69 6.15
C GLY A 352 30.16 4.32 5.51
#